data_AF-A0A7V5VD15-F1
#
_entry.id   AF-A0A7V5VD15-F1
#
_cell.length_a   1.000
_cell.length_b   1.000
_cell.length_c   1.000
_cell.angle_alpha   90.00
_cell.angle_beta   90.00
_cell.angle_gamma   90.00
#
_symmetry.space_group_name_H-M   'P 1'
#
loop_
_entity.id
_entity.type
_entity.pdbx_description
1 polymer ?
#
loop_
_entity_poly.entity_id
_entity_poly.type
_entity_poly.pdbx_seq_one_letter_code
_entity_poly.pdbx_strand_id
1 'polypeptide(L)'
;MYRLIAGMLFLVAMGYSCGKKPVEPLFVPDFDARRAFADLEKQVAFGPRVPNSPAHAACLDFLKTTLDSLADVVTLQRFEATIARTGEKVQLANVVASFGLDKKQRILLAAHWDSRPWADMEADPADREKPVPGANDGASGVAVLLEIARVLKANPAPVGVDIVLFDGEDFGSQGRDDTWAVGAQYFANKKDVRYTPFLGILLDMIGDKNLQIKKEGNSLTYAPDVVSLVWNYAGRLGIEAFSAEAIGPIMDDHVPLLQKGIPCIDLIDFDYAYWHTLEDTPDKCSPESLEAVGRVVLAVIYNPPL
;
A
#
# COMPACT_ATOMS: atom_id res chain seq x y z
N MET A 1 -17.25 -18.76 -86.14
CA MET A 1 -16.23 -18.99 -85.09
C MET A 1 -16.44 -17.92 -84.02
N TYR A 2 -17.29 -18.17 -83.03
CA TYR A 2 -17.61 -17.23 -81.95
C TYR A 2 -16.59 -17.44 -80.82
N ARG A 3 -15.84 -16.40 -80.44
CA ARG A 3 -14.98 -16.40 -79.25
C ARG A 3 -15.69 -15.61 -78.13
N LEU A 4 -16.08 -16.32 -77.07
CA LEU A 4 -16.52 -15.74 -75.80
C LEU A 4 -15.32 -15.11 -75.08
N ILE A 5 -15.48 -13.87 -74.61
CA ILE A 5 -14.58 -13.20 -73.67
C ILE A 5 -15.20 -13.35 -72.28
N ALA A 6 -14.55 -14.11 -71.40
CA ALA A 6 -14.92 -14.21 -69.99
C ALA A 6 -14.27 -13.04 -69.22
N GLY A 7 -15.07 -12.10 -68.75
CA GLY A 7 -14.66 -11.05 -67.83
C GLY A 7 -14.61 -11.58 -66.39
N MET A 8 -13.43 -11.59 -65.79
CA MET A 8 -13.22 -11.98 -64.40
C MET A 8 -13.34 -10.73 -63.52
N LEU A 9 -14.44 -10.61 -62.77
CA LEU A 9 -14.61 -9.59 -61.74
C LEU A 9 -13.72 -9.93 -60.53
N PHE A 10 -12.74 -9.07 -60.23
CA PHE A 10 -12.04 -9.09 -58.94
C PHE A 10 -12.88 -8.30 -57.91
N LEU A 11 -13.50 -9.03 -56.99
CA LEU A 11 -14.07 -8.48 -55.77
C LEU A 11 -12.94 -8.15 -54.79
N VAL A 12 -12.65 -6.87 -54.60
CA VAL A 12 -11.77 -6.40 -53.52
C VAL A 12 -12.58 -6.39 -52.23
N ALA A 13 -12.36 -7.39 -51.39
CA ALA A 13 -12.85 -7.39 -50.02
C ALA A 13 -12.02 -6.42 -49.17
N MET A 14 -12.56 -5.24 -48.87
CA MET A 14 -12.03 -4.37 -47.83
C MET A 14 -12.28 -5.03 -46.47
N GLY A 15 -11.26 -5.70 -45.94
CA GLY A 15 -11.25 -6.15 -44.55
C GLY A 15 -11.15 -4.96 -43.62
N TYR A 16 -12.23 -4.65 -42.90
CA TYR A 16 -12.18 -3.80 -41.72
C TYR A 16 -11.40 -4.55 -40.64
N SER A 17 -10.08 -4.31 -40.59
CA SER A 17 -9.29 -4.65 -39.42
C SER A 17 -9.77 -3.77 -38.27
N CYS A 18 -10.42 -4.38 -37.28
CA CYS A 18 -10.77 -3.74 -36.03
C CYS A 18 -9.45 -3.45 -35.29
N GLY A 19 -8.80 -2.33 -35.65
CA GLY A 19 -7.53 -1.93 -35.08
C GLY A 19 -7.71 -1.71 -33.59
N LYS A 20 -7.02 -2.52 -32.76
CA LYS A 20 -6.85 -2.23 -31.33
C LYS A 20 -6.32 -0.80 -31.23
N LYS A 21 -7.04 0.08 -30.52
CA LYS A 21 -6.53 1.44 -30.23
C LYS A 21 -5.10 1.31 -29.65
N PRO A 22 -4.15 2.16 -30.07
CA PRO A 22 -2.83 2.17 -29.47
C PRO A 22 -2.95 2.32 -27.96
N VAL A 23 -2.26 1.46 -27.20
CA VAL A 23 -2.17 1.62 -25.74
C VAL A 23 -1.29 2.84 -25.50
N GLU A 24 -1.82 3.88 -24.86
CA GLU A 24 -1.04 5.06 -24.54
C GLU A 24 0.15 4.70 -23.63
N PRO A 25 1.32 5.33 -23.80
CA PRO A 25 2.45 5.08 -22.91
C PRO A 25 2.13 5.58 -21.50
N LEU A 26 2.55 4.83 -20.48
CA LEU A 26 2.44 5.26 -19.08
C LEU A 26 3.48 6.33 -18.78
N PHE A 27 3.06 7.39 -18.09
CA PHE A 27 4.01 8.27 -17.41
C PHE A 27 4.17 7.79 -15.96
N VAL A 28 5.38 7.39 -15.58
CA VAL A 28 5.73 6.97 -14.22
C VAL A 28 7.04 7.67 -13.86
N PRO A 29 7.03 8.63 -12.91
CA PRO A 29 8.26 9.24 -12.45
C PRO A 29 9.20 8.22 -11.81
N ASP A 30 10.49 8.56 -11.76
CA ASP A 30 11.50 7.71 -11.15
C ASP A 30 11.25 7.53 -9.64
N PHE A 31 11.44 6.30 -9.17
CA PHE A 31 11.36 5.92 -7.76
C PHE A 31 12.75 5.52 -7.26
N ASP A 32 13.24 6.15 -6.19
CA ASP A 32 14.57 5.83 -5.65
C ASP A 32 14.49 4.67 -4.65
N ALA A 33 14.64 3.45 -5.19
CA ALA A 33 14.64 2.20 -4.42
C ALA A 33 15.60 2.20 -3.23
N ARG A 34 16.79 2.80 -3.40
CA ARG A 34 17.82 2.83 -2.35
C ARG A 34 17.43 3.76 -1.22
N ARG A 35 16.77 4.87 -1.55
CA ARG A 35 16.29 5.82 -0.55
C ARG A 35 15.11 5.26 0.22
N ALA A 36 14.16 4.60 -0.46
CA ALA A 36 13.09 3.87 0.19
C ALA A 36 13.67 2.81 1.15
N PHE A 37 14.62 2.00 0.70
CA PHE A 37 15.25 0.99 1.56
C PHE A 37 16.01 1.59 2.75
N ALA A 38 16.68 2.72 2.57
CA ALA A 38 17.32 3.44 3.67
C ALA A 38 16.30 3.97 4.71
N ASP A 39 15.10 4.37 4.28
CA ASP A 39 14.02 4.74 5.19
C ASP A 39 13.48 3.51 5.97
N LEU A 40 13.41 2.34 5.34
CA LEU A 40 13.07 1.08 6.02
C LEU A 40 14.11 0.78 7.11
N GLU A 41 15.40 0.78 6.76
CA GLU A 41 16.48 0.56 7.72
C GLU A 41 16.46 1.60 8.84
N LYS A 42 16.14 2.86 8.52
CA LYS A 42 16.08 3.95 9.49
C LYS A 42 14.96 3.72 10.52
N GLN A 43 13.80 3.26 10.07
CA GLN A 43 12.68 2.92 10.96
C GLN A 43 13.06 1.78 11.92
N VAL A 44 13.62 0.70 11.39
CA VAL A 44 14.05 -0.45 12.20
C VAL A 44 15.17 -0.09 13.16
N ALA A 45 16.07 0.83 12.78
CA ALA A 45 17.18 1.28 13.63
C ALA A 45 16.74 2.04 14.90
N PHE A 46 15.50 2.52 14.98
CA PHE A 46 14.95 3.04 16.24
C PHE A 46 14.68 1.92 17.27
N GLY A 47 14.55 0.67 16.81
CA GLY A 47 14.01 -0.46 17.55
C GLY A 47 12.54 -0.74 17.19
N PRO A 48 11.96 -1.83 17.70
CA PRO A 48 10.54 -2.14 17.54
C PRO A 48 9.65 -0.95 17.88
N ARG A 49 8.78 -0.53 16.96
CA ARG A 49 7.89 0.62 17.13
C ARG A 49 6.63 0.24 17.91
N VAL A 50 6.82 -0.42 19.05
CA VAL A 50 5.71 -0.78 19.95
C VAL A 50 5.12 0.50 20.54
N PRO A 51 3.79 0.69 20.50
CA PRO A 51 3.15 1.88 21.08
C PRO A 51 3.61 2.19 22.51
N ASN A 52 3.70 3.48 22.84
CA ASN A 52 4.27 4.03 24.08
C ASN A 52 5.79 3.80 24.30
N SER A 53 6.50 3.05 23.45
CA SER A 53 7.95 2.88 23.59
C SER A 53 8.73 4.12 23.14
N PRO A 54 9.98 4.31 23.62
CA PRO A 54 10.86 5.37 23.11
C PRO A 54 11.14 5.26 21.60
N ALA A 55 11.21 4.03 21.06
CA ALA A 55 11.42 3.77 19.64
C ALA A 55 10.23 4.24 18.79
N HIS A 56 9.00 3.95 19.25
CA HIS A 56 7.76 4.43 18.63
C HIS A 56 7.70 5.96 18.60
N ALA A 57 7.99 6.63 19.72
CA ALA A 57 8.02 8.09 19.79
C ALA A 57 9.08 8.69 18.84
N ALA A 58 10.29 8.13 18.81
CA ALA A 58 11.36 8.59 17.92
C ALA A 58 11.03 8.37 16.44
N CYS A 59 10.39 7.25 16.10
CA CYS A 59 9.93 6.96 14.75
C CYS A 59 8.83 7.93 14.33
N LEU A 60 7.82 8.21 15.19
CA LEU A 60 6.78 9.20 14.91
C LEU A 60 7.37 10.59 14.57
N ASP A 61 8.36 11.03 15.35
CA ASP A 61 9.04 12.30 15.10
C ASP A 61 9.77 12.31 13.75
N PHE A 62 10.40 11.19 13.38
CA PHE A 62 11.02 11.01 12.07
C PHE A 62 9.99 11.05 10.93
N LEU A 63 8.89 10.31 11.03
CA LEU A 63 7.83 10.26 10.02
C LEU A 63 7.20 11.64 9.82
N LYS A 64 6.84 12.31 10.93
CA LYS A 64 6.26 13.65 10.89
C LYS A 64 7.23 14.66 10.29
N THR A 65 8.48 14.69 10.74
CA THR A 65 9.49 15.65 10.23
C THR A 65 9.76 15.44 8.75
N THR A 66 9.85 14.18 8.32
CA THR A 66 10.08 13.84 6.91
C THR A 66 8.90 14.32 6.07
N LEU A 67 7.67 13.97 6.45
CA LEU A 67 6.48 14.36 5.68
C LEU A 67 6.20 15.87 5.73
N ASP A 68 6.47 16.56 6.85
CA ASP A 68 6.34 18.03 6.96
C ASP A 68 7.19 18.75 5.91
N SER A 69 8.37 18.19 5.58
CA SER A 69 9.27 18.77 4.59
C SER A 69 8.83 18.53 3.13
N LEU A 70 7.88 17.60 2.92
CA LEU A 70 7.49 17.12 1.59
C LEU A 70 6.06 17.55 1.23
N ALA A 71 5.09 17.26 2.09
CA ALA A 71 3.66 17.46 1.85
C ALA A 71 3.23 18.93 1.90
N ASP A 72 2.03 19.21 1.39
CA ASP A 72 1.44 20.55 1.51
C ASP A 72 0.94 20.78 2.94
N VAL A 73 0.35 19.74 3.55
CA VAL A 73 -0.11 19.73 4.95
C VAL A 73 0.15 18.36 5.55
N VAL A 74 0.59 18.35 6.81
CA VAL A 74 0.66 17.15 7.65
C VAL A 74 -0.12 17.37 8.94
N THR A 75 -0.93 16.40 9.32
CA THR A 75 -1.69 16.40 10.57
C THR A 75 -1.43 15.12 11.35
N LEU A 76 -1.22 15.24 12.66
CA LEU A 76 -1.23 14.10 13.57
C LEU A 76 -2.63 13.93 14.16
N GLN A 77 -3.25 12.79 13.89
CA GLN A 77 -4.51 12.41 14.52
C GLN A 77 -4.18 11.55 15.75
N ARG A 78 -4.11 12.20 16.91
CA ARG A 78 -3.78 11.56 18.19
C ARG A 78 -5.01 11.01 18.89
N PHE A 79 -4.91 9.82 19.46
CA PHE A 79 -5.98 9.17 20.21
C PHE A 79 -5.44 8.15 21.22
N GLU A 80 -6.28 7.78 22.18
CA GLU A 80 -5.98 6.71 23.14
C GLU A 80 -6.68 5.43 22.70
N ALA A 81 -5.98 4.29 22.80
CA ALA A 81 -6.55 2.96 22.63
C ALA A 81 -6.18 2.06 23.83
N THR A 82 -6.85 0.92 23.94
CA THR A 82 -6.53 -0.09 24.95
C THR A 82 -6.11 -1.38 24.26
N ILE A 83 -4.92 -1.88 24.58
CA ILE A 83 -4.44 -3.17 24.07
C ILE A 83 -5.30 -4.27 24.68
N ALA A 84 -6.02 -4.99 23.82
CA ALA A 84 -6.96 -6.04 24.23
C ALA A 84 -6.32 -7.16 25.07
N ARG A 85 -5.07 -7.53 24.75
CA ARG A 85 -4.33 -8.62 25.41
C ARG A 85 -3.87 -8.27 26.82
N THR A 86 -3.46 -7.02 27.07
CA THR A 86 -2.83 -6.62 28.34
C THR A 86 -3.70 -5.69 29.19
N GLY A 87 -4.69 -5.02 28.59
CA GLY A 87 -5.47 -3.96 29.23
C GLY A 87 -4.72 -2.64 29.36
N GLU A 88 -3.50 -2.53 28.81
CA GLU A 88 -2.72 -1.30 28.83
C GLU A 88 -3.34 -0.23 27.92
N LYS A 89 -3.31 1.03 28.38
CA LYS A 89 -3.69 2.19 27.58
C LYS A 89 -2.49 2.73 26.82
N VAL A 90 -2.64 2.89 25.51
CA VAL A 90 -1.59 3.38 24.62
C VAL A 90 -2.01 4.69 23.95
N GLN A 91 -1.04 5.59 23.79
CA GLN A 91 -1.21 6.84 23.06
C GLN A 91 -0.74 6.63 21.63
N LEU A 92 -1.66 6.76 20.69
CA LEU A 92 -1.43 6.51 19.26
C LEU A 92 -1.53 7.80 18.46
N ALA A 93 -0.90 7.80 17.28
CA ALA A 93 -0.94 8.89 16.33
C ALA A 93 -0.91 8.39 14.89
N ASN A 94 -2.04 8.50 14.19
CA ASN A 94 -2.02 8.40 12.73
C ASN A 94 -1.34 9.67 12.16
N VAL A 95 -0.50 9.49 11.13
CA VAL A 95 0.13 10.59 10.40
C VAL A 95 -0.57 10.76 9.06
N VAL A 96 -1.21 11.91 8.84
CA VAL A 96 -1.92 12.22 7.59
C VAL A 96 -1.17 13.30 6.83
N ALA A 97 -0.66 12.99 5.65
CA ALA A 97 0.06 13.90 4.77
C ALA A 97 -0.68 14.09 3.45
N SER A 98 -1.05 15.32 3.12
CA SER A 98 -1.86 15.65 1.95
C SER A 98 -1.08 16.46 0.92
N PHE A 99 -1.27 16.10 -0.34
CA PHE A 99 -0.69 16.73 -1.53
C PHE A 99 -1.82 17.14 -2.48
N GLY A 100 -1.62 18.25 -3.20
CA GLY A 100 -2.56 18.74 -4.20
C GLY A 100 -3.91 19.08 -3.58
N LEU A 101 -3.92 20.00 -2.61
CA LEU A 101 -5.13 20.37 -1.84
C LEU A 101 -6.24 21.00 -2.71
N ASP A 102 -5.90 21.54 -3.87
CA ASP A 102 -6.83 22.09 -4.87
C ASP A 102 -7.55 20.99 -5.69
N LYS A 103 -7.03 19.76 -5.67
CA LYS A 103 -7.54 18.66 -6.47
C LYS A 103 -8.77 18.02 -5.84
N LYS A 104 -9.84 17.93 -6.65
CA LYS A 104 -11.13 17.34 -6.25
C LYS A 104 -11.08 15.82 -6.18
N GLN A 105 -10.46 15.18 -7.18
CA GLN A 105 -10.26 13.74 -7.18
C GLN A 105 -9.03 13.42 -6.34
N ARG A 106 -9.20 12.51 -5.38
CA ARG A 106 -8.16 12.14 -4.42
C ARG A 106 -7.96 10.64 -4.38
N ILE A 107 -6.70 10.23 -4.25
CA ILE A 107 -6.28 8.86 -3.96
C ILE A 107 -5.83 8.82 -2.50
N LEU A 108 -6.25 7.80 -1.76
CA LEU A 108 -5.71 7.49 -0.44
C LEU A 108 -4.64 6.41 -0.57
N LEU A 109 -3.48 6.62 0.03
CA LEU A 109 -2.42 5.63 0.18
C LEU A 109 -2.19 5.40 1.66
N ALA A 110 -2.04 4.16 2.08
CA ALA A 110 -1.89 3.82 3.49
C ALA A 110 -0.85 2.74 3.74
N ALA A 111 -0.33 2.74 4.97
CA ALA A 111 0.48 1.68 5.57
C ALA A 111 0.37 1.85 7.09
N HIS A 112 0.46 0.77 7.86
CA HIS A 112 0.67 0.90 9.30
C HIS A 112 2.17 1.14 9.60
N TRP A 113 2.49 1.76 10.74
CA TRP A 113 3.89 2.09 11.08
C TRP A 113 4.36 1.54 12.44
N ASP A 114 3.44 1.05 13.27
CA ASP A 114 3.78 0.40 14.53
C ASP A 114 4.46 -0.97 14.31
N SER A 115 4.78 -1.66 15.40
CA SER A 115 5.32 -3.03 15.36
C SER A 115 4.65 -3.88 16.42
N ARG A 116 4.46 -5.16 16.11
CA ARG A 116 3.98 -6.14 17.08
C ARG A 116 4.75 -6.10 18.40
N PRO A 117 4.05 -6.05 19.55
CA PRO A 117 4.69 -6.21 20.84
C PRO A 117 5.16 -7.65 21.13
N TRP A 118 4.73 -8.63 20.33
CA TRP A 118 4.94 -10.06 20.58
C TRP A 118 5.27 -10.81 19.28
N ALA A 119 6.38 -11.54 19.26
CA ALA A 119 6.75 -12.43 18.18
C ALA A 119 6.00 -13.78 18.31
N ASP A 120 4.67 -13.75 18.26
CA ASP A 120 3.81 -14.87 18.62
C ASP A 120 3.90 -16.07 17.67
N MET A 121 4.51 -15.90 16.50
CA MET A 121 4.82 -16.96 15.55
C MET A 121 6.21 -17.61 15.75
N GLU A 122 6.96 -17.18 16.78
CA GLU A 122 8.25 -17.80 17.12
C GLU A 122 8.13 -19.28 17.46
N ALA A 123 9.12 -20.05 16.98
CA ALA A 123 9.21 -21.47 17.27
C ALA A 123 9.57 -21.71 18.75
N ASP A 124 10.48 -20.90 19.31
CA ASP A 124 10.83 -20.95 20.73
C ASP A 124 9.81 -20.16 21.57
N PRO A 125 9.07 -20.81 22.49
CA PRO A 125 8.14 -20.11 23.37
C PRO A 125 8.78 -19.03 24.25
N ALA A 126 10.08 -19.12 24.54
CA ALA A 126 10.80 -18.11 25.31
C ALA A 126 10.89 -16.75 24.58
N ASP A 127 10.73 -16.76 23.26
CA ASP A 127 10.89 -15.58 22.41
C ASP A 127 9.56 -14.92 22.04
N ARG A 128 8.43 -15.60 22.27
CA ARG A 128 7.09 -15.13 21.86
C ARG A 128 6.59 -13.86 22.55
N GLU A 129 7.20 -13.47 23.65
CA GLU A 129 6.88 -12.22 24.36
C GLU A 129 7.80 -11.07 23.98
N LYS A 130 8.76 -11.29 23.07
CA LYS A 130 9.65 -10.24 22.58
C LYS A 130 8.98 -9.47 21.44
N PRO A 131 9.21 -8.15 21.33
CA PRO A 131 8.64 -7.35 20.24
C PRO A 131 9.35 -7.62 18.91
N VAL A 132 8.59 -7.61 17.82
CA VAL A 132 9.12 -7.85 16.47
C VAL A 132 9.85 -6.61 15.93
N PRO A 133 10.94 -6.76 15.15
CA PRO A 133 11.59 -5.61 14.55
C PRO A 133 10.71 -4.88 13.51
N GLY A 134 9.85 -5.60 12.79
CA GLY A 134 8.85 -5.06 11.87
C GLY A 134 9.46 -4.47 10.59
N ALA A 135 10.48 -5.10 10.02
CA ALA A 135 11.13 -4.59 8.82
C ALA A 135 10.23 -4.68 7.58
N ASN A 136 9.58 -5.83 7.39
CA ASN A 136 8.58 -5.99 6.36
C ASN A 136 7.20 -5.55 6.86
N ASP A 137 6.85 -6.01 8.05
CA ASP A 137 5.59 -5.75 8.76
C ASP A 137 5.62 -4.34 9.38
N GLY A 138 5.06 -3.39 8.64
CA GLY A 138 5.06 -1.94 8.92
C GLY A 138 6.11 -1.13 8.15
N ALA A 139 7.42 -1.35 8.34
CA ALA A 139 8.41 -0.41 7.82
C ALA A 139 8.50 -0.38 6.29
N SER A 140 8.14 -1.47 5.61
CA SER A 140 8.20 -1.59 4.14
C SER A 140 7.18 -0.71 3.43
N GLY A 141 5.91 -0.75 3.82
CA GLY A 141 4.84 0.08 3.27
C GLY A 141 5.13 1.56 3.51
N VAL A 142 5.52 1.92 4.74
CA VAL A 142 5.91 3.29 5.10
C VAL A 142 7.07 3.79 4.24
N ALA A 143 8.10 2.98 4.04
CA ALA A 143 9.27 3.35 3.24
C ALA A 143 8.89 3.68 1.78
N VAL A 144 8.01 2.88 1.17
CA VAL A 144 7.49 3.17 -0.18
C VAL A 144 6.71 4.48 -0.19
N LEU A 145 5.86 4.73 0.80
CA LEU A 145 5.07 5.95 0.87
C LEU A 145 5.91 7.21 1.12
N LEU A 146 6.99 7.11 1.91
CA LEU A 146 7.94 8.20 2.10
C LEU A 146 8.65 8.55 0.78
N GLU A 147 9.03 7.56 -0.01
CA GLU A 147 9.63 7.83 -1.33
C GLU A 147 8.62 8.39 -2.32
N ILE A 148 7.38 7.88 -2.35
CA ILE A 148 6.30 8.46 -3.15
C ILE A 148 6.06 9.92 -2.76
N ALA A 149 6.09 10.27 -1.47
CA ALA A 149 5.97 11.66 -1.00
C ALA A 149 7.07 12.57 -1.58
N ARG A 150 8.31 12.07 -1.71
CA ARG A 150 9.40 12.81 -2.37
C ARG A 150 9.15 12.98 -3.87
N VAL A 151 8.66 11.92 -4.53
CA VAL A 151 8.29 11.98 -5.95
C VAL A 151 7.18 13.00 -6.18
N LEU A 152 6.13 13.01 -5.35
CA LEU A 152 5.01 13.96 -5.41
C LEU A 152 5.45 15.41 -5.18
N LYS A 153 6.43 15.63 -4.29
CA LYS A 153 7.00 16.96 -4.07
C LYS A 153 7.76 17.47 -5.29
N ALA A 154 8.54 16.60 -5.93
CA ALA A 154 9.32 16.95 -7.12
C ALA A 154 8.46 17.04 -8.40
N ASN A 155 7.40 16.24 -8.48
CA ASN A 155 6.51 16.11 -9.62
C ASN A 155 5.05 16.20 -9.14
N PRO A 156 4.38 17.35 -9.25
CA PRO A 156 2.98 17.44 -8.85
C PRO A 156 2.08 16.50 -9.66
N ALA A 157 1.29 15.68 -8.98
CA ALA A 157 0.37 14.73 -9.60
C ALA A 157 -0.90 15.41 -10.18
N PRO A 158 -1.57 14.78 -11.17
CA PRO A 158 -2.83 15.28 -11.72
C PRO A 158 -4.02 15.18 -10.73
N VAL A 159 -3.89 14.37 -9.68
CA VAL A 159 -4.87 14.14 -8.61
C VAL A 159 -4.32 14.57 -7.26
N GLY A 160 -5.21 14.74 -6.28
CA GLY A 160 -4.81 14.88 -4.89
C GLY A 160 -4.38 13.53 -4.35
N VAL A 161 -3.38 13.52 -3.48
CA VAL A 161 -2.93 12.29 -2.82
C VAL A 161 -2.90 12.54 -1.32
N ASP A 162 -3.49 11.63 -0.56
CA ASP A 162 -3.40 11.61 0.89
C ASP A 162 -2.67 10.34 1.29
N ILE A 163 -1.53 10.50 1.96
CA ILE A 163 -0.79 9.41 2.60
C ILE A 163 -1.24 9.36 4.06
N VAL A 164 -1.68 8.19 4.52
CA VAL A 164 -2.08 7.96 5.90
C VAL A 164 -1.25 6.83 6.48
N LEU A 165 -0.40 7.16 7.45
CA LEU A 165 0.35 6.15 8.21
C LEU A 165 -0.46 5.83 9.47
N PHE A 166 -1.00 4.62 9.55
CA PHE A 166 -1.84 4.16 10.66
C PHE A 166 -1.01 3.66 11.83
N ASP A 167 -1.46 3.95 13.05
CA ASP A 167 -0.83 3.50 14.29
C ASP A 167 -1.75 2.52 15.02
N GLY A 168 -1.17 1.50 15.65
CA GLY A 168 -1.90 0.49 16.39
C GLY A 168 -2.63 -0.51 15.51
N GLU A 169 -2.04 -0.89 14.38
CA GLU A 169 -2.55 -2.02 13.60
C GLU A 169 -2.28 -3.34 14.37
N ASP A 170 -1.04 -3.52 14.82
CA ASP A 170 -0.48 -4.85 15.08
C ASP A 170 -0.35 -5.19 16.57
N PHE A 171 -1.26 -4.70 17.40
CA PHE A 171 -1.37 -5.15 18.80
C PHE A 171 -2.63 -5.97 19.07
N GLY A 172 -3.32 -6.39 18.00
CA GLY A 172 -4.52 -7.18 18.08
C GLY A 172 -4.29 -8.59 18.62
N SER A 173 -5.40 -9.26 18.90
CA SER A 173 -5.44 -10.64 19.42
C SER A 173 -6.05 -11.57 18.39
N GLN A 174 -5.43 -12.74 18.22
CA GLN A 174 -5.91 -13.78 17.31
C GLN A 174 -7.38 -14.14 17.61
N GLY A 175 -8.20 -14.24 16.57
CA GLY A 175 -9.65 -14.52 16.67
C GLY A 175 -10.52 -13.36 17.16
N ARG A 176 -9.96 -12.15 17.29
CA ARG A 176 -10.66 -10.92 17.67
C ARG A 176 -10.38 -9.81 16.65
N ASP A 177 -11.05 -9.88 15.51
CA ASP A 177 -10.88 -8.94 14.38
C ASP A 177 -11.04 -7.46 14.79
N ASP A 178 -11.87 -7.17 15.78
CA ASP A 178 -12.11 -5.81 16.30
C ASP A 178 -10.91 -5.20 17.02
N THR A 179 -9.87 -5.99 17.30
CA THR A 179 -8.68 -5.56 18.05
C THR A 179 -7.47 -5.20 17.19
N TRP A 180 -7.54 -5.43 15.88
CA TRP A 180 -6.53 -5.07 14.87
C TRP A 180 -6.87 -3.75 14.20
N ALA A 181 -5.95 -3.18 13.43
CA ALA A 181 -6.21 -2.00 12.59
C ALA A 181 -6.86 -0.81 13.35
N VAL A 182 -6.53 -0.60 14.63
CA VAL A 182 -7.29 0.39 15.43
C VAL A 182 -7.07 1.82 14.95
N GLY A 183 -5.91 2.08 14.33
CA GLY A 183 -5.58 3.32 13.64
C GLY A 183 -6.51 3.60 12.47
N ALA A 184 -6.67 2.64 11.55
CA ALA A 184 -7.61 2.77 10.45
C ALA A 184 -9.06 2.82 10.92
N GLN A 185 -9.45 2.02 11.93
CA GLN A 185 -10.76 2.12 12.55
C GLN A 185 -11.04 3.53 13.07
N TYR A 186 -10.09 4.14 13.79
CA TYR A 186 -10.24 5.49 14.31
C TYR A 186 -10.36 6.50 13.16
N PHE A 187 -9.46 6.44 12.17
CA PHE A 187 -9.48 7.31 11.00
C PHE A 187 -10.80 7.22 10.25
N ALA A 188 -11.23 6.01 9.90
CA ALA A 188 -12.44 5.76 9.13
C ALA A 188 -13.71 6.25 9.86
N ASN A 189 -13.74 6.14 11.19
CA ASN A 189 -14.86 6.64 12.01
C ASN A 189 -14.85 8.16 12.20
N LYS A 190 -13.69 8.83 12.09
CA LYS A 190 -13.55 10.27 12.30
C LYS A 190 -13.44 11.08 11.02
N LYS A 191 -13.25 10.44 9.86
CA LYS A 191 -13.15 11.13 8.57
C LYS A 191 -14.37 12.01 8.33
N ASP A 192 -14.16 13.15 7.66
CA ASP A 192 -15.27 13.94 7.15
C ASP A 192 -16.10 13.08 6.18
N VAL A 193 -17.42 13.11 6.27
CA VAL A 193 -18.30 12.39 5.35
C VAL A 193 -18.10 12.82 3.89
N ARG A 194 -17.64 14.06 3.67
CA ARG A 194 -17.30 14.62 2.36
C ARG A 194 -15.93 14.17 1.86
N TYR A 195 -15.12 13.55 2.72
CA TYR A 195 -13.86 12.94 2.31
C TYR A 195 -14.13 11.58 1.67
N THR A 196 -14.14 11.60 0.33
CA THR A 196 -14.46 10.46 -0.54
C THR A 196 -13.38 10.32 -1.62
N PRO A 197 -12.17 9.84 -1.28
CA PRO A 197 -11.20 9.46 -2.29
C PRO A 197 -11.82 8.39 -3.20
N PHE A 198 -11.49 8.44 -4.50
CA PHE A 198 -12.12 7.56 -5.48
C PHE A 198 -11.50 6.15 -5.49
N LEU A 199 -10.29 6.01 -4.92
CA LEU A 199 -9.68 4.73 -4.56
C LEU A 199 -8.72 4.89 -3.39
N GLY A 200 -8.49 3.78 -2.68
CA GLY A 200 -7.47 3.60 -1.66
C GLY A 200 -6.54 2.45 -2.00
N ILE A 201 -5.27 2.53 -1.58
CA ILE A 201 -4.30 1.45 -1.66
C ILE A 201 -3.56 1.37 -0.32
N LEU A 202 -3.71 0.27 0.39
CA LEU A 202 -2.92 -0.11 1.55
C LEU A 202 -1.68 -0.90 1.07
N LEU A 203 -0.53 -0.60 1.66
CA LEU A 203 0.73 -1.31 1.46
C LEU A 203 1.12 -1.99 2.76
N ASP A 204 1.09 -3.32 2.78
CA ASP A 204 1.51 -4.11 3.93
C ASP A 204 2.43 -5.26 3.52
N MET A 205 3.51 -5.48 4.29
CA MET A 205 4.49 -6.55 4.05
C MET A 205 5.04 -6.65 2.61
N ILE A 206 5.25 -5.51 1.94
CA ILE A 206 5.65 -5.43 0.52
C ILE A 206 7.17 -5.41 0.24
N GLY A 207 7.97 -5.68 1.27
CA GLY A 207 9.42 -5.63 1.24
C GLY A 207 10.10 -6.97 0.94
N ASP A 208 9.44 -8.12 1.05
CA ASP A 208 10.08 -9.44 0.95
C ASP A 208 10.97 -9.60 -0.30
N LYS A 209 12.14 -10.20 -0.16
CA LYS A 209 13.09 -10.47 -1.26
C LYS A 209 12.49 -11.31 -2.39
N ASN A 210 11.51 -12.17 -2.08
CA ASN A 210 10.83 -13.01 -3.06
C ASN A 210 9.37 -12.59 -3.24
N LEU A 211 9.10 -11.28 -3.18
CA LEU A 211 7.78 -10.66 -3.19
C LEU A 211 6.81 -11.31 -4.19
N GLN A 212 5.66 -11.78 -3.68
CA GLN A 212 4.52 -12.26 -4.46
C GLN A 212 3.20 -11.70 -3.92
N ILE A 213 2.73 -10.62 -4.53
CA ILE A 213 1.45 -9.98 -4.18
C ILE A 213 0.33 -10.67 -4.95
N LYS A 214 -0.55 -11.35 -4.22
CA LYS A 214 -1.77 -11.98 -4.74
C LYS A 214 -2.97 -11.04 -4.53
N LYS A 215 -4.08 -11.31 -5.22
CA LYS A 215 -5.30 -10.51 -5.08
C LYS A 215 -6.03 -10.88 -3.78
N GLU A 216 -6.01 -9.97 -2.82
CA GLU A 216 -6.63 -10.15 -1.50
C GLU A 216 -8.16 -10.24 -1.57
N GLY A 217 -8.77 -11.07 -0.72
CA GLY A 217 -10.18 -11.47 -0.83
C GLY A 217 -11.19 -10.35 -0.55
N ASN A 218 -10.97 -9.49 0.45
CA ASN A 218 -11.80 -8.32 0.73
C ASN A 218 -11.68 -7.30 -0.40
N SER A 219 -10.48 -7.07 -0.92
CA SER A 219 -10.17 -6.20 -2.05
C SER A 219 -10.90 -6.64 -3.31
N LEU A 220 -10.87 -7.94 -3.63
CA LEU A 220 -11.64 -8.52 -4.75
C LEU A 220 -13.14 -8.39 -4.57
N THR A 221 -13.62 -8.50 -3.33
CA THR A 221 -15.06 -8.47 -3.03
C THR A 221 -15.61 -7.05 -3.10
N TYR A 222 -14.90 -6.08 -2.53
CA TYR A 222 -15.43 -4.74 -2.27
C TYR A 222 -14.80 -3.64 -3.13
N ALA A 223 -13.66 -3.88 -3.78
CA ALA A 223 -13.01 -2.93 -4.69
C ALA A 223 -12.41 -3.60 -5.96
N PRO A 224 -13.14 -4.49 -6.67
CA PRO A 224 -12.61 -5.26 -7.81
C PRO A 224 -12.11 -4.40 -8.97
N ASP A 225 -12.68 -3.21 -9.16
CA ASP A 225 -12.25 -2.27 -10.21
C ASP A 225 -10.87 -1.68 -9.87
N VAL A 226 -10.59 -1.42 -8.58
CA VAL A 226 -9.28 -0.94 -8.12
C VAL A 226 -8.24 -2.04 -8.23
N VAL A 227 -8.59 -3.29 -7.85
CA VAL A 227 -7.72 -4.46 -8.08
C VAL A 227 -7.38 -4.59 -9.56
N SER A 228 -8.39 -4.53 -10.44
CA SER A 228 -8.20 -4.66 -11.88
C SER A 228 -7.31 -3.55 -12.46
N LEU A 229 -7.49 -2.32 -11.99
CA LEU A 229 -6.66 -1.17 -12.37
C LEU A 229 -5.19 -1.39 -11.98
N VAL A 230 -4.94 -1.73 -10.72
CA VAL A 230 -3.58 -1.90 -10.18
C VAL A 230 -2.85 -3.05 -10.87
N TRP A 231 -3.51 -4.20 -11.04
CA TRP A 231 -2.94 -5.33 -11.76
C TRP A 231 -2.73 -5.05 -13.25
N ASN A 232 -3.58 -4.22 -13.87
CA ASN A 232 -3.35 -3.78 -15.25
C ASN A 232 -2.06 -2.94 -15.36
N TYR A 233 -1.83 -2.03 -14.43
CA TYR A 233 -0.61 -1.23 -14.41
C TYR A 233 0.63 -2.07 -14.13
N ALA A 234 0.57 -3.01 -13.18
CA ALA A 234 1.66 -3.96 -12.95
C ALA A 234 2.01 -4.74 -14.22
N GLY A 235 1.01 -5.28 -14.93
CA GLY A 235 1.21 -6.00 -16.18
C GLY A 235 1.77 -5.13 -17.31
N ARG A 236 1.34 -3.86 -17.43
CA ARG A 236 1.87 -2.91 -18.42
C ARG A 236 3.31 -2.49 -18.14
N LEU A 237 3.70 -2.47 -16.87
CA LEU A 237 5.07 -2.21 -16.44
C LEU A 237 5.96 -3.46 -16.51
N GLY A 238 5.39 -4.64 -16.73
CA GLY A 238 6.12 -5.92 -16.75
C GLY A 238 6.60 -6.35 -15.37
N ILE A 239 5.89 -5.97 -14.30
CA ILE A 239 6.27 -6.29 -12.92
C ILE A 239 5.63 -7.62 -12.52
N GLU A 240 6.47 -8.65 -12.41
CA GLU A 240 6.03 -10.04 -12.18
C GLU A 240 5.62 -10.34 -10.73
N ALA A 241 5.99 -9.50 -9.77
CA ALA A 241 5.62 -9.66 -8.36
C ALA A 241 4.10 -9.64 -8.14
N PHE A 242 3.31 -9.06 -9.04
CA PHE A 242 1.85 -9.02 -8.95
C PHE A 242 1.25 -10.28 -9.62
N SER A 243 0.99 -11.30 -8.80
CA SER A 243 0.46 -12.60 -9.23
C SER A 243 -0.99 -12.50 -9.70
N ALA A 244 -1.37 -13.28 -10.71
CA ALA A 244 -2.76 -13.36 -11.15
C ALA A 244 -3.66 -14.12 -10.14
N GLU A 245 -3.05 -14.85 -9.20
CA GLU A 245 -3.73 -15.64 -8.18
C GLU A 245 -4.47 -14.77 -7.16
N ALA A 246 -5.44 -15.38 -6.48
CA ALA A 246 -6.19 -14.78 -5.40
C ALA A 246 -5.92 -15.52 -4.09
N ILE A 247 -6.00 -14.81 -2.98
CA ILE A 247 -5.93 -15.37 -1.63
C ILE A 247 -7.25 -15.13 -0.89
N GLY A 248 -7.37 -15.71 0.30
CA GLY A 248 -8.51 -15.49 1.17
C GLY A 248 -8.62 -14.03 1.65
N PRO A 249 -9.74 -13.68 2.29
CA PRO A 249 -9.87 -12.38 2.93
C PRO A 249 -8.90 -12.23 4.10
N ILE A 250 -8.26 -11.07 4.21
CA ILE A 250 -7.35 -10.69 5.30
C ILE A 250 -7.96 -9.51 6.04
N MET A 251 -7.97 -9.59 7.38
CA MET A 251 -8.33 -8.45 8.23
C MET A 251 -7.12 -7.54 8.32
N ASP A 252 -7.26 -6.32 7.80
CA ASP A 252 -6.21 -5.31 7.75
C ASP A 252 -6.84 -3.90 7.64
N ASP A 253 -6.04 -2.84 7.64
CA ASP A 253 -6.41 -1.43 7.68
C ASP A 253 -7.34 -0.99 6.52
N HIS A 254 -7.37 -1.72 5.39
CA HIS A 254 -8.29 -1.42 4.29
C HIS A 254 -9.74 -1.81 4.64
N VAL A 255 -9.96 -2.79 5.52
CA VAL A 255 -11.30 -3.26 5.89
C VAL A 255 -12.13 -2.16 6.57
N PRO A 256 -11.63 -1.45 7.60
CA PRO A 256 -12.34 -0.30 8.15
C PRO A 256 -12.64 0.81 7.13
N LEU A 257 -11.75 1.02 6.15
CA LEU A 257 -11.97 2.01 5.08
C LEU A 257 -13.09 1.57 4.12
N LEU A 258 -13.08 0.30 3.71
CA LEU A 258 -14.12 -0.33 2.90
C LEU A 258 -15.50 -0.21 3.57
N GLN A 259 -15.58 -0.49 4.88
CA GLN A 259 -16.81 -0.35 5.67
C GLN A 259 -17.35 1.09 5.72
N LYS A 260 -16.50 2.09 5.47
CA LYS A 260 -16.87 3.51 5.39
C LYS A 260 -16.97 4.04 3.96
N GLY A 261 -17.03 3.14 2.98
CA GLY A 261 -17.30 3.45 1.58
C GLY A 261 -16.10 3.99 0.81
N ILE A 262 -14.87 3.83 1.33
CA ILE A 262 -13.66 4.10 0.55
C ILE A 262 -13.26 2.79 -0.14
N PRO A 263 -13.28 2.72 -1.49
CA PRO A 263 -12.85 1.51 -2.19
C PRO A 263 -11.33 1.36 -2.09
N CYS A 264 -10.89 0.70 -1.03
CA CYS A 264 -9.49 0.49 -0.69
C CYS A 264 -9.11 -0.96 -0.94
N ILE A 265 -8.00 -1.18 -1.66
CA ILE A 265 -7.40 -2.51 -1.79
C ILE A 265 -6.22 -2.64 -0.86
N ASP A 266 -5.83 -3.87 -0.61
CA ASP A 266 -4.62 -4.25 0.11
C ASP A 266 -3.63 -4.93 -0.84
N LEU A 267 -2.40 -4.43 -0.81
CA LEU A 267 -1.25 -5.00 -1.49
C LEU A 267 -0.36 -5.64 -0.43
N ILE A 268 -0.53 -6.95 -0.27
CA ILE A 268 0.12 -7.72 0.77
C ILE A 268 0.74 -9.01 0.22
N ASP A 269 1.92 -9.36 0.73
CA ASP A 269 2.52 -10.68 0.56
C ASP A 269 2.37 -11.48 1.86
N PHE A 270 1.27 -12.24 1.92
CA PHE A 270 0.92 -13.04 3.09
C PHE A 270 1.59 -14.42 3.11
N ASP A 271 2.34 -14.78 2.06
CA ASP A 271 3.15 -16.01 2.01
C ASP A 271 4.58 -15.75 2.55
N TYR A 272 4.68 -15.04 3.68
CA TYR A 272 5.93 -14.56 4.26
C TYR A 272 6.33 -15.35 5.52
N ALA A 273 7.43 -16.10 5.44
CA ALA A 273 7.85 -17.02 6.51
C ALA A 273 8.29 -16.33 7.83
N TYR A 274 8.64 -15.05 7.77
CA TYR A 274 9.14 -14.29 8.93
C TYR A 274 8.05 -13.43 9.59
N TRP A 275 6.79 -13.54 9.14
CA TRP A 275 5.66 -12.82 9.71
C TRP A 275 5.51 -13.10 11.21
N HIS A 276 5.41 -12.03 12.00
CA HIS A 276 5.34 -12.07 13.46
C HIS A 276 6.47 -12.87 14.14
N THR A 277 7.67 -12.92 13.55
CA THR A 277 8.87 -13.50 14.17
C THR A 277 9.94 -12.44 14.41
N LEU A 278 10.98 -12.79 15.16
CA LEU A 278 12.14 -11.91 15.37
C LEU A 278 13.03 -11.82 14.11
N GLU A 279 12.79 -12.66 13.11
CA GLU A 279 13.47 -12.65 11.83
C GLU A 279 12.87 -11.67 10.82
N ASP A 280 11.80 -10.93 11.17
CA ASP A 280 11.32 -9.84 10.32
C ASP A 280 12.26 -8.63 10.35
N THR A 281 13.42 -8.80 9.73
CA THR A 281 14.57 -7.89 9.74
C THR A 281 14.91 -7.40 8.33
N PRO A 282 15.63 -6.28 8.17
CA PRO A 282 15.90 -5.68 6.85
C PRO A 282 16.60 -6.62 5.86
N ASP A 283 17.36 -7.62 6.34
CA ASP A 283 17.99 -8.61 5.46
C ASP A 283 17.00 -9.58 4.81
N LYS A 284 15.71 -9.57 5.19
CA LYS A 284 14.64 -10.29 4.47
C LYS A 284 14.01 -9.46 3.38
N CYS A 285 14.22 -8.14 3.41
CA CYS A 285 13.64 -7.20 2.47
C CYS A 285 14.58 -6.91 1.29
N SER A 286 14.05 -6.34 0.20
CA SER A 286 14.85 -5.87 -0.93
C SER A 286 14.42 -4.50 -1.46
N PRO A 287 15.36 -3.62 -1.88
CA PRO A 287 15.03 -2.40 -2.60
C PRO A 287 14.20 -2.65 -3.86
N GLU A 288 14.46 -3.76 -4.56
CA GLU A 288 13.77 -4.14 -5.80
C GLU A 288 12.27 -4.41 -5.57
N SER A 289 11.90 -5.02 -4.45
CA SER A 289 10.51 -5.25 -4.04
C SER A 289 9.79 -3.93 -3.76
N LEU A 290 10.44 -3.03 -3.00
CA LEU A 290 9.90 -1.70 -2.72
C LEU A 290 9.71 -0.90 -4.02
N GLU A 291 10.67 -0.97 -4.96
CA GLU A 291 10.56 -0.32 -6.27
C GLU A 291 9.42 -0.89 -7.11
N ALA A 292 9.27 -2.21 -7.14
CA ALA A 292 8.18 -2.87 -7.88
C ALA A 292 6.81 -2.32 -7.45
N VAL A 293 6.55 -2.27 -6.14
CA VAL A 293 5.29 -1.73 -5.62
C VAL A 293 5.19 -0.22 -5.83
N GLY A 294 6.25 0.53 -5.50
CA GLY A 294 6.29 1.98 -5.67
C GLY A 294 5.99 2.43 -7.10
N ARG A 295 6.55 1.76 -8.10
CA ARG A 295 6.31 2.06 -9.53
C ARG A 295 4.86 1.78 -9.95
N VAL A 296 4.24 0.70 -9.46
CA VAL A 296 2.82 0.43 -9.74
C VAL A 296 1.93 1.49 -9.12
N VAL A 297 2.17 1.86 -7.86
CA VAL A 297 1.40 2.92 -7.18
C VAL A 297 1.58 4.26 -7.89
N LEU A 298 2.80 4.62 -8.29
CA LEU A 298 3.05 5.82 -9.10
C LEU A 298 2.32 5.77 -10.44
N ALA A 299 2.24 4.61 -11.10
CA ALA A 299 1.44 4.49 -12.32
C ALA A 299 -0.05 4.79 -12.08
N VAL A 300 -0.63 4.35 -10.96
CA VAL A 300 -2.01 4.70 -10.58
C VAL A 300 -2.16 6.21 -10.38
N ILE A 301 -1.23 6.83 -9.66
CA ILE A 301 -1.27 8.27 -9.32
C ILE A 301 -1.17 9.16 -10.56
N TYR A 302 -0.25 8.84 -11.48
CA TYR A 302 0.06 9.68 -12.63
C TYR A 302 -0.75 9.35 -13.88
N ASN A 303 -1.45 8.22 -13.88
CA ASN A 303 -2.35 7.79 -14.94
C ASN A 303 -3.73 7.47 -14.33
N PRO A 304 -4.38 8.42 -13.64
CA PRO A 304 -5.67 8.15 -13.03
C PRO A 304 -6.71 7.78 -14.09
N PRO A 305 -7.61 6.82 -13.82
CA PRO A 305 -8.73 6.50 -14.71
C PRO A 305 -9.77 7.63 -14.62
N LEU A 306 -9.56 8.69 -15.41
CA LEU A 306 -10.41 9.88 -15.47
C LEU A 306 -11.52 9.76 -16.52
#